data_AF-A0A174ECW4-F1
#
_entry.id   AF-A0A174ECW4-F1
#
_cell.length_a   1.000
_cell.length_b   1.000
_cell.length_c   1.000
_cell.angle_alpha   90.00
_cell.angle_beta   90.00
_cell.angle_gamma   90.00
#
_symmetry.space_group_name_H-M   'P 1'
#
loop_
_entity.id
_entity.type
_entity.pdbx_description
1 polymer ?
#
loop_
_entity_poly.entity_id
_entity_poly.type
_entity_poly.pdbx_seq_one_letter_code
_entity_poly.pdbx_strand_id
1 'polypeptide(L)'
;MEITQLEQMTKEEVLNFIRKRLSFGSEIKRQLKHVDEDDFSKEHRRFEMSGCEQTTGWCTLFNTAILNEFANLGIYDYTSYLFLDFDKGTPTVYLKYYDENENLEYDLNGYTTTEIIFTIFELTIFSGRSKRPRS
;
A
#
# COMPACT_ATOMS: atom_id res chain seq x y z
N MET A 1 11.15 -10.41 5.95
CA MET A 1 9.98 -11.00 6.61
C MET A 1 9.21 -11.74 5.53
N GLU A 2 8.90 -13.00 5.77
CA GLU A 2 8.22 -13.87 4.81
C GLU A 2 6.70 -13.70 4.92
N ILE A 3 5.96 -13.94 3.83
CA ILE A 3 4.49 -13.84 3.80
C ILE A 3 3.85 -14.78 4.82
N THR A 4 4.42 -15.97 4.99
CA THR A 4 3.94 -16.99 5.95
C THR A 4 3.95 -16.50 7.40
N GLN A 5 4.80 -15.52 7.73
CA GLN A 5 4.81 -14.88 9.04
C GLN A 5 3.67 -13.86 9.17
N LEU A 6 3.33 -13.16 8.08
CA LEU A 6 2.22 -12.20 8.05
C LEU A 6 0.85 -12.87 8.17
N GLU A 7 0.66 -14.04 7.57
CA GLU A 7 -0.61 -14.80 7.63
C GLU A 7 -0.97 -15.26 9.05
N GLN A 8 0.01 -15.39 9.94
CA GLN A 8 -0.18 -15.80 11.33
C GLN A 8 -0.44 -14.62 12.27
N MET A 9 -0.25 -13.39 11.80
CA MET A 9 -0.42 -12.19 12.60
C MET A 9 -1.89 -11.78 12.68
N THR A 10 -2.27 -11.20 13.81
CA THR A 10 -3.55 -10.52 13.96
C THR A 10 -3.62 -9.31 13.03
N LYS A 11 -4.84 -8.86 12.71
CA LYS A 11 -5.05 -7.63 11.91
C LYS A 11 -4.27 -6.44 12.49
N GLU A 12 -4.29 -6.25 13.80
CA GLU A 12 -3.59 -5.13 14.45
C GLU A 12 -2.07 -5.21 14.27
N GLU A 13 -1.49 -6.40 14.39
CA GLU A 13 -0.07 -6.63 14.16
C GLU A 13 0.32 -6.36 12.70
N VAL A 14 -0.51 -6.76 11.73
CA VAL A 14 -0.28 -6.45 10.31
C VAL A 14 -0.38 -4.94 10.05
N LEU A 15 -1.37 -4.26 10.61
CA LEU A 15 -1.50 -2.81 10.52
C LEU A 15 -0.26 -2.10 11.11
N ASN A 16 0.25 -2.59 12.25
CA ASN A 16 1.48 -2.08 12.85
C ASN A 16 2.72 -2.34 11.99
N PHE A 17 2.80 -3.51 11.35
CA PHE A 17 3.83 -3.79 10.37
C PHE A 17 3.79 -2.81 9.19
N ILE A 18 2.61 -2.57 8.61
CA ILE A 18 2.44 -1.62 7.49
C ILE A 18 2.92 -0.22 7.92
N ARG A 19 2.47 0.26 9.08
CA ARG A 19 2.93 1.55 9.64
C ARG A 19 4.44 1.60 9.77
N LYS A 20 5.04 0.60 10.45
CA LYS A 20 6.49 0.52 10.64
C LYS A 20 7.26 0.49 9.31
N ARG A 21 6.71 -0.13 8.27
CA ARG A 21 7.36 -0.15 6.94
C ARG A 21 7.29 1.20 6.22
N LEU A 22 6.25 1.98 6.51
CA LEU A 22 6.06 3.33 5.98
C LEU A 22 6.79 4.40 6.81
N SER A 23 7.34 4.08 7.98
CA SER A 23 8.05 5.06 8.81
C SER A 23 9.26 5.63 8.08
N PHE A 24 9.56 6.90 8.31
CA PHE A 24 10.76 7.51 7.74
C PHE A 24 12.03 6.88 8.29
N GLY A 25 12.99 6.62 7.41
CA GLY A 25 14.29 6.11 7.83
C GLY A 25 15.08 7.15 8.61
N SER A 26 16.01 6.67 9.44
CA SER A 26 16.84 7.50 10.31
C SER A 26 17.72 8.49 9.53
N GLU A 27 17.98 8.22 8.26
CA GLU A 27 18.73 9.08 7.35
C GLU A 27 18.03 10.39 7.04
N ILE A 28 16.70 10.38 6.87
CA ILE A 28 15.92 11.61 6.66
C ILE A 28 15.97 12.46 7.92
N LYS A 29 15.82 11.82 9.10
CA LYS A 29 15.93 12.50 10.40
C LYS A 29 17.26 13.25 10.53
N ARG A 30 18.39 12.65 10.12
CA ARG A 30 19.73 13.26 10.19
C ARG A 30 19.92 14.47 9.27
N GLN A 31 19.09 14.63 8.25
CA GLN A 31 19.16 15.76 7.32
C GLN A 31 18.34 16.97 7.79
N LEU A 32 17.43 16.78 8.76
CA LEU A 32 16.60 17.85 9.31
C LEU A 32 17.33 18.55 10.46
N LYS A 33 17.44 19.88 10.39
CA LYS A 33 18.13 20.70 11.42
C LYS A 33 17.36 20.80 12.73
N HIS A 34 16.04 20.85 12.65
CA HIS A 34 15.14 20.96 13.79
C HIS A 34 14.01 19.97 13.60
N VAL A 35 13.94 18.98 14.47
CA VAL A 35 12.86 18.00 14.47
C VAL A 35 12.55 17.63 15.91
N ASP A 36 11.27 17.63 16.26
CA ASP A 36 10.82 17.00 17.49
C ASP A 36 10.91 15.48 17.28
N GLU A 37 11.65 14.80 18.15
CA GLU A 37 11.92 13.38 17.96
C GLU A 37 10.68 12.53 18.18
N ASP A 38 9.84 12.91 19.14
CA ASP A 38 8.65 12.17 19.51
C ASP A 38 7.61 12.28 18.40
N ASP A 39 7.44 13.47 17.82
CA ASP A 39 6.50 13.66 16.71
C ASP A 39 7.01 13.06 15.40
N PHE A 40 8.30 13.19 15.08
CA PHE A 40 8.85 12.59 13.86
C PHE A 40 8.75 11.06 13.86
N SER A 41 8.90 10.43 15.03
CA SER A 41 8.77 8.98 15.15
C SER A 41 7.35 8.46 14.86
N LYS A 42 6.34 9.33 14.96
CA LYS A 42 4.93 9.04 14.62
C LYS A 42 4.61 9.34 13.16
N GLU A 43 5.55 9.95 12.42
CA GLU A 43 5.34 10.29 11.02
C GLU A 43 5.74 9.16 10.08
N HIS A 44 4.91 9.00 9.04
CA HIS A 44 4.99 7.89 8.09
C HIS A 44 4.68 8.42 6.69
N ARG A 45 5.22 7.75 5.67
CA ARG A 45 4.79 7.93 4.28
C ARG A 45 3.29 7.60 4.18
N ARG A 46 2.52 8.47 3.55
CA ARG A 46 1.07 8.34 3.36
C ARG A 46 0.72 8.59 1.92
N PHE A 47 -0.31 7.92 1.42
CA PHE A 47 -0.86 8.26 0.12
C PHE A 47 -1.29 9.71 0.10
N GLU A 48 -1.07 10.36 -1.04
CA GLU A 48 -1.72 11.62 -1.34
C GLU A 48 -3.18 11.34 -1.69
N MET A 49 -4.04 11.49 -0.69
CA MET A 49 -5.43 11.07 -0.75
C MET A 49 -6.28 11.92 -1.69
N SER A 50 -5.92 13.19 -1.90
CA SER A 50 -6.79 14.12 -2.64
C SER A 50 -6.93 13.76 -4.11
N GLY A 51 -5.96 13.04 -4.69
CA GLY A 51 -5.88 12.83 -6.13
C GLY A 51 -5.45 14.07 -6.92
N CYS A 52 -5.21 15.20 -6.24
CA CYS A 52 -4.85 16.45 -6.89
C CYS A 52 -3.39 16.41 -7.36
N GLU A 53 -3.17 16.81 -8.61
CA GLU A 53 -1.83 16.86 -9.20
C GLU A 53 -1.32 18.29 -9.30
N GLN A 54 -0.13 18.55 -8.76
CA GLN A 54 0.61 19.79 -9.04
C GLN A 54 1.38 19.69 -10.38
N THR A 55 1.67 18.47 -10.81
CA THR A 55 2.36 18.14 -12.07
C THR A 55 1.76 16.85 -12.57
N THR A 56 1.46 16.77 -13.86
CA THR A 56 0.81 15.61 -14.47
C THR A 56 1.55 14.31 -14.16
N GLY A 57 0.83 13.33 -13.63
CA GLY A 57 1.32 12.00 -13.25
C GLY A 57 2.02 11.93 -11.90
N TRP A 58 2.20 13.05 -11.19
CA TRP A 58 2.89 13.04 -9.90
C TRP A 58 2.14 12.23 -8.85
N CYS A 59 0.81 12.36 -8.75
CA CYS A 59 0.03 11.67 -7.72
C CYS A 59 0.08 10.15 -7.97
N THR A 60 -0.09 9.73 -9.23
CA THR A 60 0.02 8.33 -9.64
C THR A 60 1.40 7.76 -9.30
N LEU A 61 2.48 8.44 -9.68
CA LEU A 61 3.84 7.97 -9.40
C LEU A 61 4.14 7.91 -7.90
N PHE A 62 3.75 8.94 -7.15
CA PHE A 62 3.97 9.04 -5.72
C PHE A 62 3.22 7.93 -4.95
N ASN A 63 1.93 7.77 -5.22
CA ASN A 63 1.12 6.75 -4.55
C ASN A 63 1.53 5.32 -4.96
N THR A 64 1.88 5.11 -6.23
CA THR A 64 2.42 3.83 -6.69
C THR A 64 3.73 3.49 -6.00
N ALA A 65 4.62 4.47 -5.76
CA ALA A 65 5.86 4.24 -5.03
C ALA A 65 5.61 3.76 -3.59
N ILE A 66 4.61 4.33 -2.90
CA ILE A 66 4.21 3.91 -1.55
C ILE A 66 3.69 2.48 -1.55
N LEU A 67 2.83 2.12 -2.52
CA LEU A 67 2.33 0.74 -2.63
C LEU A 67 3.46 -0.25 -2.97
N ASN A 68 4.40 0.17 -3.81
CA ASN A 68 5.54 -0.66 -4.24
C ASN A 68 6.52 -0.98 -3.11
N GLU A 69 6.47 -0.29 -1.98
CA GLU A 69 7.19 -0.72 -0.77
C GLU A 69 6.81 -2.14 -0.33
N PHE A 70 5.63 -2.63 -0.73
CA PHE A 70 5.12 -3.96 -0.43
C PHE A 70 5.21 -4.94 -1.60
N ALA A 71 5.77 -4.52 -2.75
CA ALA A 71 5.87 -5.36 -3.95
C ALA A 71 6.60 -6.69 -3.68
N ASN A 72 7.62 -6.67 -2.83
CA ASN A 72 8.39 -7.85 -2.46
C ASN A 72 7.59 -8.90 -1.66
N LEU A 73 6.41 -8.54 -1.13
CA LEU A 73 5.49 -9.49 -0.52
C LEU A 73 4.65 -10.24 -1.56
N GLY A 74 4.84 -9.96 -2.86
CA GLY A 74 4.13 -10.63 -3.93
C GLY A 74 2.69 -10.15 -4.13
N ILE A 75 2.35 -8.92 -3.72
CA ILE A 75 0.99 -8.35 -3.90
C ILE A 75 0.54 -8.33 -5.38
N TYR A 76 1.49 -8.32 -6.32
CA TYR A 76 1.24 -8.36 -7.76
C TYR A 76 1.25 -9.76 -8.37
N ASP A 77 1.50 -10.81 -7.57
CA ASP A 77 1.61 -12.18 -8.08
C ASP A 77 0.25 -12.83 -8.29
N TYR A 78 -0.85 -12.19 -7.87
CA TYR A 78 -2.20 -12.73 -7.97
C TYR A 78 -3.00 -12.09 -9.11
N THR A 79 -2.50 -11.01 -9.69
CA THR A 79 -3.27 -10.16 -10.60
C THR A 79 -2.63 -10.04 -11.98
N SER A 80 -3.47 -9.89 -13.01
CA SER A 80 -3.07 -9.36 -14.31
C SER A 80 -2.70 -7.89 -14.19
N TYR A 81 -3.48 -7.12 -13.43
CA TYR A 81 -3.17 -5.76 -13.03
C TYR A 81 -3.73 -5.48 -11.64
N LEU A 82 -3.06 -4.58 -10.92
CA LEU A 82 -3.55 -3.94 -9.71
C LEU A 82 -3.20 -2.46 -9.81
N PHE A 83 -4.22 -1.62 -9.77
CA PHE A 83 -4.11 -0.17 -9.90
C PHE A 83 -4.87 0.48 -8.76
N LEU A 84 -4.24 1.45 -8.11
CA LEU A 84 -4.84 2.22 -7.03
C LEU A 84 -4.96 3.67 -7.51
N ASP A 85 -6.19 4.12 -7.63
CA ASP A 85 -6.53 5.47 -8.06
C ASP A 85 -7.04 6.30 -6.89
N PHE A 86 -6.92 7.62 -7.02
CA PHE A 86 -7.45 8.59 -6.06
C PHE A 86 -8.16 9.70 -6.84
N ASP A 87 -9.48 9.80 -6.71
CA ASP A 87 -10.27 10.90 -7.27
C ASP A 87 -10.94 11.68 -6.14
N LYS A 88 -10.60 12.96 -5.98
CA LYS A 88 -11.23 13.90 -5.04
C LYS A 88 -11.33 13.39 -3.59
N GLY A 89 -10.30 12.69 -3.11
CA GLY A 89 -10.29 12.15 -1.75
C GLY A 89 -10.79 10.71 -1.64
N THR A 90 -11.28 10.12 -2.73
CA THR A 90 -11.78 8.75 -2.75
C THR A 90 -10.76 7.79 -3.37
N PRO A 91 -10.15 6.90 -2.58
CA PRO A 91 -9.31 5.84 -3.09
C PRO A 91 -10.15 4.70 -3.69
N THR A 92 -9.77 4.24 -4.88
CA THR A 92 -10.40 3.09 -5.55
C THR A 92 -9.33 2.09 -5.99
N VAL A 93 -9.49 0.84 -5.59
CA VAL A 93 -8.65 -0.26 -6.09
C VAL A 93 -9.33 -0.90 -7.29
N TYR A 94 -8.64 -0.87 -8.43
CA TYR A 94 -8.98 -1.62 -9.62
C TYR A 94 -8.05 -2.82 -9.73
N LEU A 95 -8.61 -4.02 -9.84
CA LEU A 95 -7.80 -5.22 -10.00
C LEU A 95 -8.48 -6.24 -10.92
N LYS A 96 -7.64 -7.04 -11.57
CA LYS A 96 -8.07 -8.22 -12.32
C LYS A 96 -7.17 -9.37 -11.93
N TYR A 97 -7.72 -10.46 -11.45
CA TYR A 97 -6.94 -11.67 -11.15
C TYR A 97 -6.33 -12.26 -12.42
N TYR A 98 -5.21 -12.98 -12.31
CA TYR A 98 -4.51 -13.49 -13.49
C TYR A 98 -5.25 -14.66 -14.17
N ASP A 99 -6.08 -15.36 -13.43
CA ASP A 99 -6.85 -16.55 -13.82
C ASP A 99 -8.32 -16.25 -14.14
N GLU A 100 -8.75 -14.99 -13.98
CA GLU A 100 -10.12 -14.54 -14.23
C GLU A 100 -10.17 -13.46 -15.32
N ASN A 101 -11.34 -13.28 -15.92
CA ASN A 101 -11.57 -12.26 -16.94
C ASN A 101 -12.31 -11.01 -16.45
N GLU A 102 -12.73 -11.00 -15.18
CA GLU A 102 -13.48 -9.93 -14.57
C GLU A 102 -12.56 -8.77 -14.14
N ASN A 103 -13.01 -7.53 -14.39
CA ASN A 103 -12.39 -6.34 -13.85
C ASN A 103 -13.15 -5.98 -12.57
N LEU A 104 -12.45 -5.95 -11.45
CA LEU A 104 -13.02 -5.67 -10.14
C LEU A 104 -12.63 -4.25 -9.71
N GLU A 105 -13.56 -3.61 -8.99
CA GLU A 105 -13.44 -2.25 -8.47
C GLU A 105 -13.89 -2.23 -7.02
N TYR A 106 -13.09 -1.60 -6.15
CA TYR A 106 -13.36 -1.48 -4.73
C TYR A 106 -13.19 -0.02 -4.30
N ASP A 107 -14.31 0.64 -3.97
CA ASP A 107 -14.34 1.96 -3.35
C ASP A 107 -13.91 1.83 -1.88
N LEU A 108 -12.87 2.56 -1.49
CA LEU A 108 -12.29 2.55 -0.14
C LEU A 108 -12.47 3.91 0.56
N ASN A 109 -13.54 4.64 0.26
CA ASN A 109 -13.83 5.92 0.88
C ASN A 109 -13.79 5.84 2.42
N GLY A 110 -13.12 6.80 3.04
CA GLY A 110 -12.91 6.86 4.49
C GLY A 110 -11.76 6.00 5.01
N TYR A 111 -11.08 5.22 4.16
CA TYR A 111 -9.96 4.39 4.58
C TYR A 111 -8.68 5.22 4.71
N THR A 112 -7.91 4.95 5.75
CA THR A 112 -6.55 5.46 5.91
C THR A 112 -5.57 4.74 4.99
N THR A 113 -4.36 5.29 4.80
CA THR A 113 -3.29 4.62 4.01
C THR A 113 -3.04 3.19 4.47
N THR A 114 -3.04 2.96 5.79
CA THR A 114 -2.77 1.63 6.34
C THR A 114 -3.91 0.66 6.03
N GLU A 115 -5.16 1.12 6.11
CA GLU A 115 -6.33 0.30 5.80
C GLU A 115 -6.41 -0.02 4.30
N ILE A 116 -6.10 0.94 3.42
CA ILE A 116 -6.05 0.69 1.97
C ILE A 116 -5.03 -0.41 1.64
N ILE A 117 -3.82 -0.33 2.20
CA ILE A 117 -2.78 -1.35 1.97
C ILE A 117 -3.21 -2.69 2.57
N PHE A 118 -3.83 -2.69 3.75
CA PHE A 118 -4.34 -3.90 4.36
C PHE A 118 -5.43 -4.56 3.49
N THR A 119 -6.35 -3.78 2.93
CA THR A 119 -7.34 -4.29 1.98
C THR A 119 -6.69 -4.86 0.73
N ILE A 120 -5.63 -4.25 0.21
CA ILE A 120 -4.84 -4.85 -0.87
C ILE A 120 -4.25 -6.19 -0.44
N PHE A 121 -3.80 -6.35 0.81
CA PHE A 121 -3.35 -7.65 1.31
C PHE A 121 -4.49 -8.68 1.35
N GLU A 122 -5.66 -8.30 1.84
CA GLU A 122 -6.87 -9.14 1.84
C GLU A 122 -7.24 -9.61 0.43
N LEU A 123 -7.13 -8.71 -0.56
CA LEU A 123 -7.40 -9.01 -1.97
C LEU A 123 -6.29 -9.81 -2.64
N THR A 124 -5.08 -9.91 -2.05
CA THR A 124 -3.92 -10.54 -2.69
C THR A 124 -3.30 -11.60 -1.79
N ILE A 125 -2.32 -11.26 -0.97
CA ILE A 125 -1.51 -12.21 -0.20
C ILE A 125 -2.30 -12.97 0.87
N PHE A 126 -3.44 -12.45 1.33
CA PHE A 126 -4.34 -13.12 2.28
C PHE A 126 -5.61 -13.68 1.64
N SER A 127 -5.75 -13.59 0.31
CA SER A 127 -6.97 -14.01 -0.41
C SER A 127 -7.16 -15.52 -0.47
N GLY A 128 -6.14 -16.31 -0.15
CA GLY A 128 -6.11 -17.76 -0.36
C GLY A 128 -6.06 -18.18 -1.84
N ARG A 129 -5.95 -17.23 -2.77
CA ARG A 129 -5.83 -17.51 -4.21
C ARG A 129 -4.47 -18.09 -4.56
N SER A 130 -4.40 -18.75 -5.71
CA SER A 130 -3.12 -19.23 -6.25
C SER A 130 -2.32 -18.07 -6.82
N LYS A 131 -0.99 -18.14 -6.72
CA LYS A 131 -0.10 -17.19 -7.39
C LYS A 131 0.01 -17.53 -8.88
N ARG A 132 0.13 -16.49 -9.70
CA ARG A 132 0.53 -16.59 -11.10
C ARG A 132 1.89 -17.28 -11.18
N PRO A 133 2.05 -18.32 -12.02
CA PRO A 133 3.35 -18.92 -12.27
C PRO A 133 4.32 -17.87 -12.84
N ARG A 134 5.46 -17.68 -12.19
CA ARG A 134 6.58 -16.86 -12.66
C ARG A 134 7.76 -17.80 -12.92
N SER A 135 8.36 -17.71 -14.11
CA SER A 135 9.56 -18.44 -14.52
C SER A 135 10.84 -17.77 -14.06
#